data_AF-A0A382YLB1-F1
#
_entry.id   AF-A0A382YLB1-F1
#
_cell.length_a   1.000
_cell.length_b   1.000
_cell.length_c   1.000
_cell.angle_alpha   90.00
_cell.angle_beta   90.00
_cell.angle_gamma   90.00
#
_symmetry.space_group_name_H-M   'P 1'
#
loop_
_entity.id
_entity.type
_entity.pdbx_description
1 polymer ?
#
loop_
_entity_poly.entity_id
_entity_poly.type
_entity_poly.pdbx_seq_one_letter_code
_entity_poly.pdbx_strand_id
1 'polypeptide(L)'
;MKIKEHLSRVRLGQPQRHANITLFPLFDARQFDLDYQTMDPSLMRGDLEINEINQGGEVPLLEAHNRVDEFILLLDSEEIKGAKQNRVLNTSILLPRRKRTTIPVSCTESGRWAYASADFQPSGNMMPKTARTHKMKSVTTTSAKVAAECAEAAIPMPAPACCYMSDQSEVWHDVADLQAKTHVHSPTSSMNDVYEAMREKVDRFTDQFDLQPKQKGVLILKNGEILG
;
A
#
# COMPACT_ATOMS: atom_id res chain seq x y z
N MET A 1 -18.31 19.86 -5.41
CA MET A 1 -18.92 18.79 -6.23
C MET A 1 -19.32 17.65 -5.31
N LYS A 2 -20.57 17.16 -5.36
CA LYS A 2 -21.02 16.09 -4.43
C LYS A 2 -20.52 14.73 -4.92
N ILE A 3 -20.00 13.88 -4.03
CA ILE A 3 -19.46 12.55 -4.38
C ILE A 3 -20.46 11.69 -5.18
N LYS A 4 -21.76 11.85 -4.90
CA LYS A 4 -22.86 11.15 -5.59
C LYS A 4 -22.93 11.49 -7.09
N GLU A 5 -22.67 12.74 -7.48
CA GLU A 5 -22.65 13.17 -8.89
C GLU A 5 -21.42 12.64 -9.63
N HIS A 6 -20.34 12.40 -8.90
CA HIS A 6 -19.13 11.80 -9.45
C HIS A 6 -19.36 10.31 -9.71
N LEU A 7 -19.89 9.60 -8.72
CA LEU A 7 -20.16 8.15 -8.80
C LEU A 7 -21.26 7.81 -9.81
N SER A 8 -22.25 8.68 -10.03
CA SER A 8 -23.31 8.44 -11.02
C SER A 8 -22.83 8.37 -12.47
N ARG A 9 -21.61 8.86 -12.75
CA ARG A 9 -20.99 8.84 -14.07
C ARG A 9 -20.08 7.62 -14.28
N VAL A 10 -19.74 6.89 -13.22
CA VAL A 10 -18.98 5.65 -13.30
C VAL A 10 -19.89 4.57 -13.86
N ARG A 11 -19.42 3.87 -14.89
CA ARG A 11 -20.16 2.79 -15.54
C ARG A 11 -19.52 1.45 -15.23
N LEU A 12 -20.35 0.47 -14.90
CA LEU A 12 -19.93 -0.93 -14.79
C LEU A 12 -19.77 -1.54 -16.19
N GLY A 13 -18.71 -2.29 -16.38
CA GLY A 13 -18.49 -3.19 -17.50
C GLY A 13 -19.28 -4.48 -17.40
N GLN A 14 -19.08 -5.36 -18.38
CA GLN A 14 -19.59 -6.72 -18.29
C GLN A 14 -18.91 -7.47 -17.13
N PRO A 15 -19.66 -8.17 -16.28
CA PRO A 15 -19.09 -8.89 -15.16
C PRO A 15 -18.25 -10.07 -15.65
N GLN A 16 -17.07 -10.21 -15.06
CA GLN A 16 -16.22 -11.39 -15.20
C GLN A 16 -16.34 -12.23 -13.94
N ARG A 17 -16.49 -13.55 -14.07
CA ARG A 17 -16.77 -14.44 -12.94
C ARG A 17 -15.79 -15.59 -12.93
N HIS A 18 -15.17 -15.83 -11.78
CA HIS A 18 -14.35 -17.00 -11.54
C HIS A 18 -14.49 -17.44 -10.09
N ALA A 19 -14.76 -18.73 -9.87
CA ALA A 19 -15.09 -19.30 -8.57
C ALA A 19 -16.19 -18.48 -7.86
N ASN A 20 -15.91 -18.01 -6.63
CA ASN A 20 -16.84 -17.19 -5.86
C ASN A 20 -16.62 -15.68 -6.01
N ILE A 21 -15.79 -15.25 -6.97
CA ILE A 21 -15.51 -13.84 -7.23
C ILE A 21 -16.23 -13.38 -8.49
N THR A 22 -16.85 -12.19 -8.40
CA THR A 22 -17.38 -11.45 -9.54
C THR A 22 -16.69 -10.10 -9.61
N LEU A 23 -16.12 -9.80 -10.77
CA LEU A 23 -15.37 -8.58 -11.05
C LEU A 23 -16.16 -7.73 -12.06
N PHE A 24 -16.47 -6.49 -11.69
CA PHE A 24 -17.04 -5.49 -12.59
C PHE A 24 -15.96 -4.47 -12.96
N PRO A 25 -15.51 -4.40 -14.22
CA PRO A 25 -14.65 -3.32 -14.69
C PRO A 25 -15.34 -1.97 -14.48
N LEU A 26 -14.62 -0.96 -13.98
CA LEU A 26 -15.14 0.40 -13.84
C LEU A 26 -14.63 1.26 -14.99
N PHE A 27 -15.54 1.99 -15.62
CA PHE A 27 -15.23 2.94 -16.68
C PHE A 27 -15.68 4.34 -16.31
N ASP A 28 -14.88 5.31 -16.72
CA ASP A 28 -15.17 6.71 -16.59
C ASP A 28 -14.72 7.43 -17.86
N ALA A 29 -15.64 8.16 -18.50
CA ALA A 29 -15.37 8.90 -19.73
C ALA A 29 -14.69 10.25 -19.47
N ARG A 30 -14.55 10.67 -18.21
CA ARG A 30 -13.90 11.93 -17.86
C ARG A 30 -12.39 11.83 -18.05
N GLN A 31 -11.82 12.94 -18.50
CA GLN A 31 -10.39 13.17 -18.40
C GLN A 31 -10.09 13.77 -17.04
N PHE A 32 -8.98 13.36 -16.46
CA PHE A 32 -8.48 13.88 -15.20
C PHE A 32 -7.20 14.65 -15.50
N ASP A 33 -7.07 15.84 -14.92
CA ASP A 33 -5.93 16.75 -15.19
C ASP A 33 -4.70 16.45 -14.32
N LEU A 34 -4.79 15.43 -13.45
CA LEU A 34 -3.69 15.03 -12.57
C LEU A 34 -2.98 13.81 -13.16
N ASP A 35 -1.85 14.07 -13.81
CA ASP A 35 -0.92 13.02 -14.23
C ASP A 35 -0.03 12.60 -13.05
N TYR A 36 0.07 11.28 -12.87
CA TYR A 36 0.94 10.67 -11.85
C TYR A 36 1.42 9.29 -12.30
N GLN A 37 2.58 8.89 -11.78
CA GLN A 37 3.11 7.53 -11.88
C GLN A 37 2.77 6.76 -10.60
N THR A 38 2.79 5.42 -10.64
CA THR A 38 2.63 4.56 -9.46
C THR A 38 3.98 4.05 -8.96
N MET A 39 4.04 3.60 -7.70
CA MET A 39 5.29 3.24 -7.02
C MET A 39 6.15 2.23 -7.79
N ASP A 40 5.64 1.03 -8.03
CA ASP A 40 6.39 -0.07 -8.65
C ASP A 40 7.09 0.30 -9.97
N PRO A 41 6.39 0.80 -11.01
CA PRO A 41 7.05 1.16 -12.25
C PRO A 41 8.01 2.35 -12.10
N SER A 42 7.79 3.24 -11.11
CA SER A 42 8.70 4.35 -10.83
C SER A 42 9.99 3.89 -10.16
N LEU A 43 9.92 2.92 -9.24
CA LEU A 43 11.11 2.28 -8.65
C LEU A 43 11.91 1.56 -9.74
N MET A 44 11.24 0.79 -10.60
CA MET A 44 11.90 0.03 -11.68
C MET A 44 12.64 0.92 -12.69
N ARG A 45 12.13 2.13 -12.98
CA ARG A 45 12.77 3.09 -13.89
C ARG A 45 13.84 3.96 -13.22
N GLY A 46 13.91 3.97 -11.89
CA GLY A 46 14.74 4.91 -11.13
C GLY A 46 14.15 6.33 -11.04
N ASP A 47 12.88 6.50 -11.37
CA ASP A 47 12.13 7.76 -11.19
C ASP A 47 11.82 8.00 -9.71
N LEU A 48 11.71 6.92 -8.93
CA LEU A 48 11.55 6.92 -7.48
C LEU A 48 12.70 6.16 -6.84
N GLU A 49 13.24 6.71 -5.76
CA GLU A 49 14.24 6.07 -4.90
C GLU A 49 13.69 6.08 -3.46
N ILE A 50 13.70 4.94 -2.77
CA ILE A 50 13.28 4.86 -1.36
C ILE A 50 14.42 4.24 -0.55
N ASN A 51 14.81 4.94 0.52
CA ASN A 51 15.93 4.56 1.38
C ASN A 51 15.57 4.70 2.86
N GLU A 52 16.39 4.06 3.70
CA GLU A 52 16.44 4.37 5.13
C GLU A 52 16.87 5.83 5.34
N ILE A 53 16.30 6.52 6.34
CA ILE A 53 16.66 7.93 6.64
C ILE A 53 18.11 8.06 7.09
N ASN A 54 18.65 7.03 7.73
CA ASN A 54 20.03 6.97 8.17
C ASN A 54 20.55 5.52 8.15
N GLN A 55 21.87 5.34 8.28
CA GLN A 55 22.49 4.00 8.25
C GLN A 55 22.01 3.07 9.38
N GLY A 56 21.54 3.65 10.50
CA GLY A 56 20.96 2.93 11.63
C GLY A 56 19.58 2.33 11.30
N GLY A 57 18.88 2.86 10.30
CA GLY A 57 17.47 2.59 10.06
C GLY A 57 16.62 3.22 11.17
N GLU A 58 15.58 3.94 10.80
CA GLU A 58 14.70 4.60 11.76
C GLU A 58 13.26 4.20 11.47
N VAL A 59 12.78 3.15 12.14
CA VAL A 59 11.35 2.84 12.15
C VAL A 59 10.66 3.93 12.99
N PRO A 60 9.54 4.52 12.54
CA PRO A 60 8.66 4.06 11.45
C PRO A 60 8.75 4.86 10.14
N LEU A 61 9.93 5.36 9.76
CA LEU A 61 10.06 6.36 8.70
C LEU A 61 11.08 5.95 7.63
N LEU A 62 10.75 6.20 6.37
CA LEU A 62 11.70 6.14 5.24
C LEU A 62 11.77 7.48 4.52
N GLU A 63 12.76 7.64 3.66
CA GLU A 63 12.84 8.77 2.75
C GLU A 63 12.56 8.32 1.32
N ALA A 64 11.55 8.91 0.69
CA ALA A 64 11.22 8.74 -0.71
C ALA A 64 11.68 9.96 -1.52
N HIS A 65 12.41 9.73 -2.60
CA HIS A 65 12.87 10.78 -3.50
C HIS A 65 12.24 10.60 -4.88
N ASN A 66 11.30 11.49 -5.20
CA ASN A 66 10.78 11.62 -6.55
C ASN A 66 11.80 12.39 -7.42
N ARG A 67 12.36 11.72 -8.42
CA ARG A 67 13.38 12.27 -9.34
C ARG A 67 12.78 12.91 -10.59
N VAL A 68 11.46 12.89 -10.80
CA VAL A 68 10.84 13.39 -12.04
C VAL A 68 9.93 14.59 -11.81
N ASP A 69 9.46 15.21 -12.90
CA ASP A 69 8.53 16.36 -12.88
C ASP A 69 7.05 15.93 -12.93
N GLU A 70 6.78 14.69 -12.52
CA GLU A 70 5.44 14.11 -12.39
C GLU A 70 5.18 13.75 -10.93
N PHE A 71 3.92 13.74 -10.51
CA PHE A 71 3.61 13.20 -9.19
C PHE A 71 3.79 11.69 -9.18
N ILE A 72 4.13 11.12 -8.02
CA ILE A 72 4.17 9.66 -7.85
C ILE A 72 3.24 9.27 -6.71
N LEU A 73 2.24 8.44 -7.01
CA LEU A 73 1.29 7.93 -6.04
C LEU A 73 1.83 6.66 -5.39
N LEU A 74 2.00 6.71 -4.07
CA LEU A 74 2.22 5.55 -3.21
C LEU A 74 0.88 5.20 -2.56
N LEU A 75 0.50 3.92 -2.58
CA LEU A 75 -0.76 3.50 -2.01
C LEU A 75 -0.60 3.01 -0.58
N ASP A 76 -1.61 3.28 0.25
CA ASP A 76 -1.73 2.69 1.57
C ASP A 76 -1.59 1.16 1.50
N SER A 77 -0.75 0.62 2.38
CA SER A 77 -0.52 -0.82 2.53
C SER A 77 0.13 -1.51 1.33
N GLU A 78 0.72 -0.75 0.41
CA GLU A 78 1.63 -1.24 -0.63
C GLU A 78 2.97 -1.62 0.02
N GLU A 79 3.53 -2.78 -0.35
CA GLU A 79 4.78 -3.28 0.24
C GLU A 79 6.00 -2.96 -0.63
N ILE A 80 7.08 -2.59 0.04
CA ILE A 80 8.44 -2.50 -0.51
C ILE A 80 9.34 -3.48 0.22
N LYS A 81 10.27 -4.10 -0.52
CA LYS A 81 11.17 -5.12 0.00
C LYS A 81 12.63 -4.70 -0.08
N GLY A 82 13.48 -5.32 0.75
CA GLY A 82 14.91 -5.06 0.76
C GLY A 82 15.37 -4.32 2.01
N ALA A 83 16.37 -3.45 1.86
CA ALA A 83 17.02 -2.69 2.94
C ALA A 83 17.24 -3.57 4.18
N LYS A 84 16.93 -3.12 5.40
CA LYS A 84 17.06 -3.94 6.62
C LYS A 84 15.91 -4.92 6.84
N GLN A 85 14.72 -4.56 6.40
CA GLN A 85 13.46 -5.30 6.58
C GLN A 85 12.45 -4.81 5.53
N ASN A 86 11.49 -5.64 5.17
CA ASN A 86 10.37 -5.23 4.32
C ASN A 86 9.44 -4.24 5.07
N ARG A 87 8.76 -3.38 4.30
CA ARG A 87 7.95 -2.27 4.81
C ARG A 87 6.66 -2.13 4.03
N VAL A 88 5.61 -1.65 4.69
CA VAL A 88 4.35 -1.23 4.05
C VAL A 88 4.15 0.25 4.27
N LEU A 89 3.49 0.92 3.34
CA LEU A 89 3.08 2.31 3.53
C LEU A 89 1.92 2.42 4.53
N ASN A 90 1.99 3.36 5.47
CA ASN A 90 0.94 3.55 6.47
C ASN A 90 -0.26 4.37 5.97
N THR A 91 -0.10 5.09 4.87
CA THR A 91 -1.14 5.89 4.24
C THR A 91 -0.80 6.10 2.76
N SER A 92 -1.80 6.45 1.94
CA SER A 92 -1.57 6.84 0.55
C SER A 92 -0.96 8.23 0.47
N ILE A 93 0.07 8.41 -0.35
CA ILE A 93 0.85 9.65 -0.45
C ILE A 93 1.05 10.00 -1.92
N LEU A 94 0.69 11.22 -2.28
CA LEU A 94 1.04 11.78 -3.59
C LEU A 94 2.37 12.55 -3.45
N LEU A 95 3.47 11.92 -3.86
CA LEU A 95 4.79 12.50 -3.75
C LEU A 95 4.93 13.72 -4.65
N PRO A 96 5.34 14.88 -4.10
CA PRO A 96 5.62 16.07 -4.89
C PRO A 96 6.78 15.84 -5.87
N ARG A 97 6.73 16.57 -6.96
CA ARG A 97 7.72 16.55 -8.06
C ARG A 97 9.11 16.95 -7.55
N ARG A 98 10.16 16.27 -8.05
CA ARG A 98 11.59 16.59 -7.78
C ARG A 98 11.92 16.81 -6.30
N LYS A 99 11.29 16.05 -5.38
CA LYS A 99 11.38 16.32 -3.94
C LYS A 99 11.58 15.07 -3.12
N ARG A 100 12.38 15.20 -2.05
CA ARG A 100 12.50 14.23 -0.95
C ARG A 100 11.34 14.41 0.03
N THR A 101 10.73 13.31 0.41
CA THR A 101 9.57 13.26 1.30
C THR A 101 9.75 12.11 2.29
N THR A 102 9.62 12.41 3.58
CA THR A 102 9.56 11.37 4.61
C THR A 102 8.21 10.66 4.54
N ILE A 103 8.24 9.33 4.48
CA ILE A 103 7.05 8.49 4.37
C ILE A 103 6.91 7.58 5.60
N PRO A 104 5.72 7.51 6.22
CA PRO A 104 5.44 6.63 7.34
C PRO A 104 5.21 5.19 6.87
N VAL A 105 5.85 4.25 7.55
CA VAL A 105 5.83 2.82 7.20
C VAL A 105 5.73 1.93 8.43
N SER A 106 5.37 0.67 8.20
CA SER A 106 5.43 -0.39 9.22
C SER A 106 6.15 -1.62 8.67
N CYS A 107 6.91 -2.30 9.53
CA CYS A 107 7.71 -3.46 9.19
C CYS A 107 6.82 -4.69 8.91
N THR A 108 7.01 -5.37 7.78
CA THR A 108 6.37 -6.67 7.47
C THR A 108 7.30 -7.87 7.58
N GLU A 109 8.45 -7.67 8.20
CA GLU A 109 9.45 -8.70 8.44
C GLU A 109 10.08 -8.44 9.81
N SER A 110 9.99 -9.40 10.74
CA SER A 110 10.44 -9.21 12.14
C SER A 110 11.76 -9.92 12.44
N GLY A 111 12.09 -10.99 11.72
CA GLY A 111 13.24 -11.86 11.99
C GLY A 111 14.56 -11.43 11.32
N ARG A 112 14.58 -10.29 10.61
CA ARG A 112 15.77 -9.74 9.97
C ARG A 112 16.02 -8.31 10.47
N TRP A 113 17.26 -7.95 10.75
CA TRP A 113 17.69 -6.55 10.94
C TRP A 113 19.08 -6.35 10.35
N ALA A 114 19.19 -6.62 9.06
CA ALA A 114 20.44 -6.58 8.32
C ALA A 114 20.14 -6.27 6.85
N TYR A 115 21.04 -5.55 6.18
CA TYR A 115 20.85 -5.15 4.79
C TYR A 115 20.79 -6.38 3.86
N ALA A 116 19.70 -6.52 3.12
CA ALA A 116 19.58 -7.45 1.99
C ALA A 116 19.87 -6.75 0.64
N SER A 117 19.70 -5.44 0.59
CA SER A 117 20.01 -4.56 -0.54
C SER A 117 20.33 -3.17 -0.01
N ALA A 118 21.01 -2.33 -0.81
CA ALA A 118 21.23 -0.93 -0.46
C ALA A 118 19.90 -0.14 -0.41
N ASP A 119 19.08 -0.34 -1.45
CA ASP A 119 17.84 0.41 -1.67
C ASP A 119 16.62 -0.51 -1.59
N PHE A 120 15.44 0.07 -1.33
CA PHE A 120 14.18 -0.66 -1.42
C PHE A 120 13.79 -0.97 -2.88
N GLN A 121 13.10 -2.08 -3.07
CA GLN A 121 12.64 -2.60 -4.35
C GLN A 121 11.13 -2.86 -4.30
N PRO A 122 10.43 -2.85 -5.45
CA PRO A 122 9.02 -3.23 -5.50
C PRO A 122 8.85 -4.68 -5.06
N SER A 123 7.86 -4.96 -4.18
CA SER A 123 7.49 -6.34 -3.86
C SER A 123 6.40 -6.89 -4.78
N GLY A 124 5.58 -5.99 -5.34
CA GLY A 124 4.36 -6.32 -6.09
C GLY A 124 3.18 -6.72 -5.19
N ASN A 125 3.32 -6.61 -3.87
CA ASN A 125 2.31 -7.08 -2.92
C ASN A 125 1.58 -5.92 -2.25
N MET A 126 0.29 -6.14 -1.98
CA MET A 126 -0.50 -5.34 -1.04
C MET A 126 -0.73 -6.14 0.23
N MET A 127 -0.78 -5.50 1.39
CA MET A 127 -1.15 -6.22 2.62
C MET A 127 -2.53 -6.89 2.51
N PRO A 128 -2.74 -8.06 3.15
CA PRO A 128 -4.03 -8.74 3.21
C PRO A 128 -5.14 -7.85 3.80
N LYS A 129 -6.39 -8.02 3.35
CA LYS A 129 -7.55 -7.18 3.74
C LYS A 129 -7.69 -6.98 5.25
N THR A 130 -7.56 -8.06 6.04
CA THR A 130 -7.69 -7.99 7.50
C THR A 130 -6.60 -7.13 8.10
N ALA A 131 -5.34 -7.35 7.71
CA ALA A 131 -4.20 -6.58 8.18
C ALA A 131 -4.28 -5.10 7.80
N ARG A 132 -4.76 -4.80 6.59
CA ARG A 132 -5.06 -3.42 6.17
C ARG A 132 -6.10 -2.75 7.07
N THR A 133 -7.16 -3.47 7.41
CA THR A 133 -8.22 -2.97 8.30
C THR A 133 -7.65 -2.63 9.69
N HIS A 134 -6.87 -3.53 10.27
CA HIS A 134 -6.23 -3.34 11.58
C HIS A 134 -5.28 -2.13 11.56
N LYS A 135 -4.32 -2.13 10.62
CA LYS A 135 -3.37 -1.02 10.44
C LYS A 135 -4.08 0.33 10.23
N MET A 136 -5.10 0.38 9.37
CA MET A 136 -5.86 1.61 9.11
C MET A 136 -6.58 2.12 10.35
N LYS A 137 -7.15 1.23 11.16
CA LYS A 137 -7.78 1.59 12.44
C LYS A 137 -6.76 2.17 13.42
N SER A 138 -5.59 1.54 13.52
CA SER A 138 -4.48 2.00 14.35
C SER A 138 -4.00 3.39 13.91
N VAL A 139 -3.71 3.56 12.61
CA VAL A 139 -3.30 4.84 12.01
C VAL A 139 -4.34 5.95 12.25
N THR A 140 -5.62 5.65 12.04
CA THR A 140 -6.71 6.63 12.26
C THR A 140 -6.77 7.08 13.71
N THR A 141 -6.58 6.15 14.66
CA THR A 141 -6.54 6.46 16.10
C THR A 141 -5.36 7.36 16.43
N THR A 142 -4.17 7.05 15.91
CA THR A 142 -2.97 7.88 16.07
C THR A 142 -3.18 9.28 15.49
N SER A 143 -3.66 9.39 14.25
CA SER A 143 -3.88 10.68 13.60
C SER A 143 -4.87 11.55 14.37
N ALA A 144 -5.98 10.96 14.86
CA ALA A 144 -6.96 11.68 15.67
C ALA A 144 -6.38 12.16 17.01
N LYS A 145 -5.58 11.30 17.67
CA LYS A 145 -4.89 11.65 18.92
C LYS A 145 -3.92 12.82 18.72
N VAL A 146 -3.03 12.74 17.72
CA VAL A 146 -2.06 13.80 17.42
C VAL A 146 -2.78 15.11 17.11
N ALA A 147 -3.86 15.06 16.33
CA ALA A 147 -4.66 16.25 16.02
C ALA A 147 -5.30 16.87 17.27
N ALA A 148 -5.83 16.06 18.18
CA ALA A 148 -6.41 16.53 19.44
C ALA A 148 -5.35 17.17 20.36
N GLU A 149 -4.19 16.52 20.51
CA GLU A 149 -3.08 17.03 21.33
C GLU A 149 -2.53 18.36 20.75
N CYS A 150 -2.37 18.46 19.43
CA CYS A 150 -1.91 19.70 18.80
C CYS A 150 -2.93 20.83 18.98
N ALA A 151 -4.22 20.53 18.86
CA ALA A 151 -5.30 21.49 19.10
C ALA A 151 -5.33 21.97 20.55
N GLU A 152 -5.19 21.07 21.53
CA GLU A 152 -5.15 21.39 22.95
C GLU A 152 -3.93 22.26 23.32
N ALA A 153 -2.76 21.93 22.78
CA ALA A 153 -1.53 22.67 23.02
C ALA A 153 -1.38 23.93 22.14
N ALA A 154 -2.34 24.21 21.26
CA ALA A 154 -2.29 25.30 20.26
C ALA A 154 -0.99 25.32 19.43
N ILE A 155 -0.46 24.14 19.11
CA ILE A 155 0.74 23.97 18.28
C ILE A 155 0.37 23.55 16.86
N PRO A 156 1.19 23.90 15.85
CA PRO A 156 1.00 23.41 14.48
C PRO A 156 1.07 21.88 14.43
N MET A 157 0.34 21.28 13.49
CA MET A 157 0.46 19.86 13.19
C MET A 157 1.92 19.52 12.84
N PRO A 158 2.46 18.41 13.36
CA PRO A 158 3.80 17.95 13.01
C PRO A 158 3.84 17.50 11.54
N ALA A 159 5.03 17.12 11.07
CA ALA A 159 5.19 16.55 9.75
C ALA A 159 4.19 15.38 9.55
N PRO A 160 3.57 15.25 8.36
CA PRO A 160 2.55 14.23 8.11
C PRO A 160 2.99 12.84 8.55
N ALA A 161 4.25 12.46 8.32
CA ALA A 161 4.76 11.15 8.70
C ALA A 161 4.66 10.83 10.21
N CYS A 162 4.70 11.83 11.10
CA CYS A 162 4.49 11.66 12.53
C CYS A 162 3.02 11.37 12.91
N CYS A 163 2.07 11.66 12.01
CA CYS A 163 0.64 11.53 12.27
C CYS A 163 0.08 10.15 11.90
N TYR A 164 0.83 9.35 11.11
CA TYR A 164 0.35 8.09 10.54
C TYR A 164 1.11 6.86 11.06
N MET A 165 1.45 6.83 12.35
CA MET A 165 2.03 5.63 12.96
C MET A 165 0.96 4.57 13.18
N SER A 166 1.27 3.32 12.82
CA SER A 166 0.46 2.15 13.18
C SER A 166 1.08 1.40 14.36
N ASP A 167 0.33 0.44 14.89
CA ASP A 167 0.84 -0.54 15.84
C ASP A 167 1.71 -1.56 15.12
N GLN A 168 3.02 -1.51 15.36
CA GLN A 168 4.00 -2.41 14.74
C GLN A 168 3.81 -3.88 15.17
N SER A 169 3.42 -4.11 16.42
CA SER A 169 3.22 -5.46 16.93
C SER A 169 1.98 -6.08 16.32
N GLU A 170 0.91 -5.31 16.15
CA GLU A 170 -0.31 -5.75 15.45
C GLU A 170 -0.01 -6.19 14.00
N VAL A 171 0.81 -5.42 13.28
CA VAL A 171 1.24 -5.78 11.91
C VAL A 171 2.01 -7.11 11.92
N TRP A 172 2.89 -7.36 12.88
CA TRP A 172 3.60 -8.64 12.96
C TRP A 172 2.70 -9.81 13.33
N HIS A 173 1.73 -9.60 14.22
CA HIS A 173 0.72 -10.61 14.51
C HIS A 173 -0.10 -10.94 13.25
N ASP A 174 -0.48 -9.94 12.45
CA ASP A 174 -1.19 -10.14 11.19
C ASP A 174 -0.36 -10.95 10.17
N VAL A 175 0.96 -10.75 10.11
CA VAL A 175 1.87 -11.55 9.27
C VAL A 175 1.99 -12.99 9.78
N ALA A 176 2.05 -13.20 11.10
CA ALA A 176 2.03 -14.54 11.69
C ALA A 176 0.70 -15.27 11.39
N ASP A 177 -0.41 -14.55 11.48
CA ASP A 177 -1.74 -15.01 11.11
C ASP A 177 -1.83 -15.39 9.63
N LEU A 178 -1.21 -14.60 8.75
CA LEU A 178 -1.15 -14.90 7.33
C LEU A 178 -0.39 -16.21 7.08
N GLN A 179 0.78 -16.39 7.69
CA GLN A 179 1.57 -17.63 7.62
C GLN A 179 0.76 -18.84 8.09
N ALA A 180 0.06 -18.72 9.23
CA ALA A 180 -0.78 -19.80 9.76
C ALA A 180 -1.93 -20.16 8.82
N LYS A 181 -2.61 -19.16 8.24
CA LYS A 181 -3.74 -19.34 7.30
C LYS A 181 -3.33 -19.96 5.97
N THR A 182 -2.12 -19.67 5.49
CA THR A 182 -1.61 -20.21 4.22
C THR A 182 -0.81 -21.50 4.40
N HIS A 183 -0.46 -21.85 5.64
CA HIS A 183 0.47 -22.93 5.97
C HIS A 183 1.85 -22.75 5.32
N VAL A 184 2.27 -21.49 5.13
CA VAL A 184 3.59 -21.13 4.61
C VAL A 184 4.44 -20.59 5.75
N HIS A 185 5.67 -21.10 5.87
CA HIS A 185 6.65 -20.63 6.84
C HIS A 185 7.67 -19.70 6.17
N SER A 186 7.90 -18.54 6.78
CA SER A 186 9.01 -17.63 6.44
C SER A 186 10.06 -17.66 7.56
N PRO A 187 11.35 -17.91 7.24
CA PRO A 187 12.42 -17.87 8.23
C PRO A 187 12.56 -16.54 8.96
N THR A 188 12.21 -15.43 8.31
CA THR A 188 12.30 -14.07 8.86
C THR A 188 10.94 -13.50 9.23
N SER A 189 9.87 -14.30 9.19
CA SER A 189 8.49 -13.83 9.31
C SER A 189 8.17 -12.67 8.35
N SER A 190 8.60 -12.81 7.09
CA SER A 190 8.40 -11.88 5.98
C SER A 190 7.04 -12.13 5.31
N MET A 191 6.25 -11.06 5.16
CA MET A 191 5.00 -11.11 4.38
C MET A 191 5.29 -11.45 2.91
N ASN A 192 6.31 -10.84 2.32
CA ASN A 192 6.72 -11.09 0.94
C ASN A 192 6.99 -12.58 0.68
N ASP A 193 7.63 -13.30 1.61
CA ASP A 193 7.94 -14.74 1.42
C ASP A 193 6.65 -15.57 1.30
N VAL A 194 5.62 -15.21 2.06
CA VAL A 194 4.31 -15.86 1.96
C VAL A 194 3.66 -15.58 0.62
N TYR A 195 3.76 -14.34 0.11
CA TYR A 195 3.25 -13.99 -1.21
C TYR A 195 4.01 -14.69 -2.34
N GLU A 196 5.34 -14.76 -2.27
CA GLU A 196 6.16 -15.47 -3.26
C GLU A 196 5.82 -16.98 -3.30
N ALA A 197 5.67 -17.62 -2.14
CA ALA A 197 5.27 -19.02 -2.06
C ALA A 197 3.84 -19.27 -2.61
N MET A 198 2.95 -18.28 -2.50
CA MET A 198 1.56 -18.38 -2.96
C MET A 198 1.37 -17.84 -4.39
N ARG A 199 2.41 -17.29 -5.02
CA ARG A 199 2.34 -16.51 -6.27
C ARG A 199 1.65 -17.27 -7.39
N GLU A 200 2.11 -18.47 -7.68
CA GLU A 200 1.51 -19.31 -8.74
C GLU A 200 0.02 -19.61 -8.50
N LYS A 201 -0.41 -19.75 -7.24
CA LYS A 201 -1.82 -19.95 -6.90
C LYS A 201 -2.63 -18.66 -7.08
N VAL A 202 -2.07 -17.52 -6.71
CA VAL A 202 -2.69 -16.20 -6.91
C VAL A 202 -2.80 -15.90 -8.40
N ASP A 203 -1.71 -16.05 -9.16
CA ASP A 203 -1.63 -15.77 -10.59
C ASP A 203 -2.65 -16.60 -11.36
N ARG A 204 -2.68 -17.92 -11.16
CA ARG A 204 -3.69 -18.79 -11.80
C ARG A 204 -5.13 -18.36 -11.54
N PHE A 205 -5.41 -17.80 -10.35
CA PHE A 205 -6.72 -17.31 -10.00
C PHE A 205 -7.02 -15.96 -10.66
N THR A 206 -6.03 -15.06 -10.71
CA THR A 206 -6.20 -13.71 -11.27
C THR A 206 -6.17 -13.68 -12.80
N ASP A 207 -5.48 -14.62 -13.44
CA ASP A 207 -5.38 -14.78 -14.90
C ASP A 207 -6.74 -15.10 -15.55
N GLN A 208 -7.76 -15.39 -14.75
CA GLN A 208 -9.13 -15.62 -15.20
C GLN A 208 -9.90 -14.30 -15.42
N PHE A 209 -9.27 -13.15 -15.14
CA PHE A 209 -9.86 -11.83 -15.28
C PHE A 209 -9.05 -10.96 -16.24
N ASP A 210 -9.68 -10.55 -17.33
CA ASP A 210 -9.08 -9.72 -18.37
C ASP A 210 -9.23 -8.23 -18.06
N LEU A 211 -8.11 -7.50 -18.09
CA LEU A 211 -8.12 -6.04 -18.06
C LEU A 211 -8.75 -5.50 -19.35
N GLN A 212 -9.85 -4.75 -19.22
CA GLN A 212 -10.56 -4.22 -20.38
C GLN A 212 -9.92 -2.91 -20.90
N PRO A 213 -9.92 -2.65 -22.22
CA PRO A 213 -9.42 -1.39 -22.76
C PRO A 213 -10.11 -0.18 -22.12
N LYS A 214 -9.30 0.79 -21.67
CA LYS A 214 -9.76 2.02 -20.97
C LYS A 214 -10.45 1.77 -19.61
N GLN A 215 -10.33 0.58 -19.03
CA GLN A 215 -10.75 0.34 -17.65
C GLN A 215 -9.98 1.29 -16.71
N LYS A 216 -10.72 1.89 -15.76
CA LYS A 216 -10.19 2.86 -14.79
C LYS A 216 -10.20 2.34 -13.35
N GLY A 217 -10.85 1.21 -13.11
CA GLY A 217 -10.91 0.58 -11.80
C GLY A 217 -11.68 -0.72 -11.84
N VAL A 218 -12.04 -1.20 -10.65
CA VAL A 218 -12.73 -2.47 -10.48
C VAL A 218 -13.66 -2.40 -9.27
N LEU A 219 -14.79 -3.09 -9.35
CA LEU A 219 -15.63 -3.45 -8.22
C LEU A 219 -15.64 -4.98 -8.10
N ILE A 220 -15.29 -5.49 -6.92
CA ILE A 220 -15.12 -6.91 -6.63
C ILE A 220 -16.18 -7.36 -5.63
N LEU A 221 -16.90 -8.42 -5.98
CA LEU A 221 -17.82 -9.11 -5.10
C LEU A 221 -17.31 -10.52 -4.80
N LYS A 222 -17.51 -10.99 -3.57
CA LYS A 222 -17.32 -12.39 -3.16
C LYS A 222 -18.61 -12.94 -2.59
N ASN A 223 -19.10 -14.05 -3.13
CA ASN A 223 -20.40 -14.62 -2.73
C ASN A 223 -21.56 -13.59 -2.81
N GLY A 224 -21.48 -12.61 -3.71
CA GLY A 224 -22.46 -11.53 -3.82
C GLY A 224 -22.26 -10.35 -2.86
N GLU A 225 -21.32 -10.43 -1.92
CA GLU A 225 -20.98 -9.33 -1.02
C GLU A 225 -19.86 -8.46 -1.60
N ILE A 226 -20.00 -7.13 -1.51
CA ILE A 226 -18.97 -6.18 -1.97
C ILE A 226 -17.72 -6.32 -1.08
N LEU A 227 -16.57 -6.58 -1.69
CA LEU A 227 -15.29 -6.65 -1.00
C LEU A 227 -14.45 -5.38 -1.13
N GLY A 228 -14.58 -4.66 -2.24
CA GLY A 228 -13.79 -3.49 -2.60
C GLY A 228 -13.95 -3.14 -4.06
#